data_AF-A0A261DBU8-F1
#
_entry.id   AF-A0A261DBU8-F1
#
_cell.length_a   1.000
_cell.length_b   1.000
_cell.length_c   1.000
_cell.angle_alpha   90.00
_cell.angle_beta   90.00
_cell.angle_gamma   90.00
#
_symmetry.space_group_name_H-M   'P 1'
#
loop_
_entity.id
_entity.type
_entity.pdbx_description
1 polymer ?
#
loop_
_entity_poly.entity_id
_entity_poly.type
_entity_poly.pdbx_seq_one_letter_code
_entity_poly.pdbx_strand_id
1 'polypeptide(L)'
;MIFIIGYGLTLLGIIAIFSGIVGLFRFPDFYTKIHAASVIECCGVPLSLVGLAFLQHDFTSSFKLLFAAILILILNPVSTHAIGKASLLSPNNQKGLK
;
A
#
# COMPACT_ATOMS: atom_id res chain seq x y z
N MET A 1 26.57 6.87 -5.76
CA MET A 1 25.80 5.87 -6.53
C MET A 1 24.56 5.40 -5.76
N ILE A 2 24.68 5.00 -4.48
CA ILE A 2 23.56 4.54 -3.65
C ILE A 2 22.40 5.55 -3.56
N PHE A 3 22.71 6.84 -3.46
CA PHE A 3 21.69 7.90 -3.38
C PHE A 3 20.83 8.01 -4.64
N ILE A 4 21.42 7.85 -5.84
CA ILE A 4 20.67 7.92 -7.10
C ILE A 4 19.64 6.78 -7.17
N ILE A 5 20.03 5.59 -6.69
CA ILE A 5 19.18 4.41 -6.64
C ILE A 5 18.05 4.63 -5.63
N GLY A 6 18.38 5.15 -4.44
CA GLY A 6 17.39 5.46 -3.41
C GLY A 6 16.34 6.46 -3.90
N TYR A 7 16.76 7.59 -4.48
CA TYR A 7 15.83 8.58 -5.04
C TYR A 7 14.97 7.99 -6.16
N GLY A 8 15.55 7.20 -7.08
CA GLY A 8 14.81 6.57 -8.17
C GLY A 8 13.75 5.60 -7.65
N LEU A 9 14.08 4.79 -6.64
CA LEU A 9 13.17 3.80 -6.08
C LEU A 9 12.02 4.45 -5.29
N THR A 10 12.31 5.51 -4.54
CA THR A 10 11.29 6.31 -3.84
C THR A 10 10.35 7.00 -4.82
N LEU A 11 10.88 7.59 -5.91
CA LEU A 11 10.06 8.19 -6.96
C LEU A 11 9.11 7.17 -7.60
N LEU A 12 9.61 5.96 -7.91
CA LEU A 12 8.80 4.90 -8.49
C LEU A 12 7.71 4.42 -7.52
N GLY A 13 8.03 4.32 -6.23
CA GLY A 13 7.06 4.06 -5.17
C GLY A 13 5.96 5.12 -5.09
N ILE A 14 6.33 6.41 -5.15
CA ILE A 14 5.35 7.52 -5.14
C ILE A 14 4.43 7.46 -6.35
N ILE A 15 4.96 7.18 -7.55
CA ILE A 15 4.15 7.05 -8.77
C ILE A 15 3.17 5.87 -8.65
N ALA A 16 3.60 4.75 -8.09
CA ALA A 16 2.73 3.60 -7.83
C ALA A 16 1.60 3.93 -6.84
N ILE A 17 1.91 4.67 -5.76
CA ILE A 17 0.90 5.14 -4.79
C ILE A 17 -0.09 6.08 -5.49
N PHE A 18 0.41 7.03 -6.28
CA PHE A 18 -0.42 7.98 -7.00
C PHE A 18 -1.37 7.29 -7.98
N SER A 19 -0.86 6.33 -8.76
CA SER A 19 -1.69 5.53 -9.68
C SER A 19 -2.78 4.75 -8.95
N GLY A 20 -2.50 4.22 -7.75
CA GLY A 20 -3.50 3.52 -6.96
C GLY A 20 -4.56 4.46 -6.35
N ILE A 21 -4.18 5.68 -5.94
CA ILE A 21 -5.13 6.71 -5.48
C ILE A 21 -6.09 7.09 -6.62
N VAL A 22 -5.58 7.25 -7.84
CA VAL A 22 -6.41 7.49 -9.02
C VAL A 22 -7.37 6.32 -9.26
N GLY A 23 -6.89 5.08 -9.10
CA GLY A 23 -7.74 3.88 -9.14
C GLY A 23 -8.87 3.92 -8.11
N LEU A 24 -8.57 4.31 -6.87
CA LEU A 24 -9.55 4.40 -5.79
C LEU A 24 -10.70 5.37 -6.11
N PHE A 25 -10.41 6.49 -6.78
CA PHE A 25 -11.41 7.47 -7.22
C PHE A 25 -12.20 7.04 -8.45
N ARG A 26 -11.60 6.22 -9.34
CA ARG A 26 -12.23 5.74 -10.59
C ARG A 26 -13.21 4.60 -10.33
N PHE A 27 -12.93 3.72 -9.36
CA PHE A 27 -13.74 2.53 -9.14
C PHE A 27 -15.01 2.82 -8.33
N PRO A 28 -16.20 2.43 -8.82
CA PRO A 28 -17.46 2.65 -8.12
C PRO A 28 -17.73 1.62 -7.01
N ASP A 29 -17.22 0.39 -7.16
CA ASP A 29 -17.51 -0.74 -6.25
C ASP A 29 -16.54 -0.82 -5.06
N PHE A 30 -17.06 -1.24 -3.90
CA PHE A 30 -16.31 -1.35 -2.64
C PHE A 30 -15.18 -2.37 -2.71
N TYR A 31 -15.40 -3.54 -3.32
CA TYR A 31 -14.37 -4.58 -3.43
C TYR A 31 -13.25 -4.14 -4.38
N THR A 32 -13.59 -3.43 -5.46
CA THR A 32 -12.59 -2.91 -6.39
C THR A 32 -11.78 -1.77 -5.77
N LYS A 33 -12.37 -0.96 -4.88
CA LYS A 33 -11.63 0.03 -4.07
C LYS A 33 -10.66 -0.64 -3.10
N ILE A 34 -11.08 -1.70 -2.41
CA ILE A 34 -10.19 -2.44 -1.51
C ILE A 34 -9.03 -3.06 -2.29
N HIS A 35 -9.29 -3.66 -3.45
CA HIS A 35 -8.22 -4.18 -4.31
C HIS A 35 -7.22 -3.09 -4.71
N ALA A 36 -7.71 -1.93 -5.16
CA ALA A 36 -6.84 -0.79 -5.49
C ALA A 36 -6.01 -0.33 -4.29
N ALA A 37 -6.60 -0.27 -3.08
CA ALA A 37 -5.89 0.07 -1.85
C ALA A 37 -4.82 -0.97 -1.49
N SER A 38 -5.11 -2.26 -1.61
CA SER A 38 -4.16 -3.34 -1.34
C SER A 38 -2.96 -3.32 -2.29
N VAL A 39 -3.15 -2.92 -3.55
CA VAL A 39 -2.04 -2.76 -4.52
C VAL A 39 -1.09 -1.64 -4.11
N ILE A 40 -1.61 -0.53 -3.58
CA ILE A 40 -0.80 0.58 -3.04
C ILE A 40 0.05 0.10 -1.86
N GLU A 41 -0.54 -0.63 -0.91
CA GLU A 41 0.17 -1.16 0.26
C GLU A 41 1.18 -2.25 -0.09
N CYS A 42 0.92 -3.10 -1.09
CA CYS A 42 1.85 -4.18 -1.45
C CYS A 42 3.01 -3.73 -2.36
N CYS A 43 2.79 -2.77 -3.25
CA CYS A 43 3.81 -2.35 -4.22
C CYS A 43 4.34 -0.95 -3.96
N GLY A 44 3.49 0.02 -3.64
CA GLY A 44 3.92 1.42 -3.52
C GLY A 44 4.68 1.71 -2.24
N VAL A 45 4.04 1.41 -1.10
CA VAL A 45 4.55 1.71 0.24
C VAL A 45 5.88 0.99 0.55
N PRO A 46 6.01 -0.35 0.40
CA PRO A 46 7.25 -1.05 0.70
C PRO A 46 8.39 -0.65 -0.26
N LEU A 47 8.09 -0.36 -1.53
CA LEU A 47 9.10 0.10 -2.48
C LEU A 47 9.65 1.48 -2.11
N SER A 48 8.76 2.39 -1.68
CA SER A 48 9.15 3.71 -1.17
C SER A 48 9.97 3.59 0.13
N LEU A 49 9.58 2.71 1.05
CA LEU A 49 10.29 2.45 2.31
C LEU A 49 11.68 1.87 2.08
N VAL A 50 11.82 0.93 1.14
CA VAL A 50 13.12 0.37 0.76
C VAL A 50 14.00 1.46 0.14
N GLY A 51 13.47 2.31 -0.73
CA GLY A 51 14.20 3.46 -1.29
C GLY A 51 14.72 4.42 -0.22
N LEU A 52 13.89 4.72 0.79
CA LEU A 52 14.30 5.51 1.96
C LEU A 52 15.34 4.81 2.82
N ALA A 53 15.26 3.48 2.98
CA ALA A 53 16.22 2.71 3.76
C ALA A 53 17.63 2.75 3.14
N PHE A 54 17.76 2.87 1.82
CA PHE A 54 19.02 3.07 1.11
C PHE A 54 19.58 4.50 1.21
N LEU A 55 18.71 5.48 1.48
CA LEU A 55 19.11 6.88 1.65
C LEU A 55 19.66 7.17 3.05
N GLN A 56 19.25 6.36 4.02
CA GLN A 56 19.61 6.52 5.42
C GLN A 56 21.01 5.97 5.71
N HIS A 57 21.81 6.71 6.48
CA HIS A 57 23.18 6.32 6.82
C HIS A 57 23.25 5.44 8.08
N ASP A 58 22.25 5.52 8.95
CA ASP A 58 22.18 4.76 10.20
C ASP A 58 21.55 3.37 10.02
N PHE A 59 22.30 2.33 10.38
CA PHE A 59 21.83 0.93 10.28
C PHE A 59 20.56 0.66 11.08
N THR A 60 20.44 1.24 12.28
CA THR A 60 19.25 1.12 13.13
C THR A 60 18.00 1.68 12.47
N SER A 61 18.14 2.81 11.77
CA SER A 61 17.03 3.48 11.10
C SER A 61 16.61 2.73 9.84
N SER A 62 17.55 2.25 9.03
CA SER A 62 17.26 1.41 7.86
C SER A 62 16.59 0.09 8.25
N PHE A 63 17.00 -0.53 9.36
CA PHE A 63 16.38 -1.76 9.85
C PHE A 63 14.92 -1.54 10.25
N LYS A 64 14.61 -0.44 10.95
CA LYS A 64 13.22 -0.08 11.32
C LYS A 64 12.34 0.13 10.08
N LEU A 65 12.86 0.77 9.04
CA LEU A 65 12.14 1.00 7.78
C LEU A 65 11.86 -0.32 7.04
N LEU A 66 12.84 -1.21 6.97
CA LEU A 66 12.66 -2.53 6.36
C LEU A 66 11.67 -3.39 7.15
N PHE A 67 11.75 -3.33 8.48
CA PHE A 67 10.80 -4.01 9.37
C PHE A 67 9.37 -3.49 9.18
N ALA A 68 9.19 -2.16 9.06
CA ALA A 68 7.90 -1.55 8.77
C ALA A 68 7.34 -2.03 7.42
N ALA A 69 8.17 -2.11 6.38
CA ALA A 69 7.75 -2.62 5.07
C ALA A 69 7.23 -4.06 5.13
N ILE A 70 7.89 -4.93 5.91
CA ILE A 70 7.44 -6.32 6.12
C ILE A 70 6.13 -6.36 6.90
N LEU A 71 6.01 -5.57 7.97
CA LEU A 71 4.78 -5.51 8.75
C LEU A 71 3.59 -5.08 7.89
N ILE A 72 3.76 -4.06 7.05
CA ILE A 72 2.75 -3.56 6.12
C ILE A 72 2.27 -4.68 5.17
N LEU A 73 3.19 -5.47 4.62
CA LEU A 73 2.85 -6.60 3.76
C LEU A 73 2.00 -7.67 4.48
N ILE A 74 2.25 -7.91 5.77
CA ILE A 74 1.49 -8.88 6.57
C ILE A 74 0.15 -8.28 7.03
N LEU A 75 0.11 -6.98 7.34
CA LEU A 75 -1.09 -6.27 7.79
C LEU A 75 -2.14 -6.13 6.67
N ASN A 76 -1.70 -5.93 5.43
CA ASN A 76 -2.57 -5.74 4.27
C ASN A 76 -3.61 -6.87 4.05
N PRO A 77 -3.25 -8.18 4.02
CA PRO A 77 -4.23 -9.25 3.89
C PRO A 77 -5.16 -9.36 5.10
N VAL A 78 -4.69 -9.03 6.31
CA VAL A 78 -5.51 -9.03 7.54
C VAL A 78 -6.57 -7.93 7.48
N SER A 79 -6.16 -6.72 7.12
CA SER A 79 -7.04 -5.56 6.93
C SER A 79 -8.09 -5.85 5.86
N THR A 80 -7.66 -6.33 4.69
CA THR A 80 -8.53 -6.67 3.57
C THR A 80 -9.59 -7.71 3.94
N HIS A 81 -9.19 -8.78 4.65
CA HIS A 81 -10.11 -9.83 5.08
C HIS A 81 -11.10 -9.35 6.15
N ALA A 82 -10.64 -8.54 7.12
CA ALA A 82 -11.50 -7.95 8.14
C ALA A 82 -12.54 -6.99 7.54
N ILE A 83 -12.11 -6.11 6.63
CA ILE A 83 -12.98 -5.16 5.93
C ILE A 83 -13.98 -5.88 5.03
N GLY A 84 -13.54 -6.91 4.29
CA GLY A 84 -14.42 -7.73 3.46
C GLY A 84 -15.49 -8.48 4.27
N LYS A 85 -15.14 -9.01 5.45
CA LYS A 85 -16.13 -9.62 6.35
C LYS A 85 -17.12 -8.58 6.88
N ALA A 86 -16.64 -7.39 7.25
CA ALA A 86 -17.49 -6.31 7.73
C ALA A 86 -18.46 -5.80 6.66
N SER A 87 -18.05 -5.75 5.39
CA SER A 87 -18.93 -5.33 4.30
C SER A 87 -20.03 -6.33 4.00
N LEU A 88 -19.75 -7.64 4.13
CA LEU A 88 -20.75 -8.70 3.99
C LEU A 88 -21.80 -8.66 5.11
N LEU A 89 -21.37 -8.34 6.34
CA LEU A 89 -22.25 -8.23 7.50
C LEU A 89 -23.04 -6.92 7.53
N SER A 90 -22.64 -5.91 6.76
CA SER A 90 -23.28 -4.59 6.73
C SER A 90 -24.52 -4.58 5.82
N PRO A 91 -25.75 -4.46 6.36
CA PRO A 91 -26.99 -4.49 5.57
C PRO A 91 -27.16 -3.29 4.62
N ASN A 92 -26.38 -2.22 4.79
CA ASN A 92 -26.49 -1.00 3.99
C ASN A 92 -25.81 -1.09 2.59
N ASN A 93 -24.91 -2.05 2.37
CA ASN A 93 -24.18 -2.21 1.10
C ASN A 93 -24.91 -3.04 0.03
N GLN A 94 -26.07 -3.64 0.34
CA GLN A 94 -26.85 -4.48 -0.58
C GLN A 94 -27.49 -3.70 -1.76
N LYS A 95 -27.42 -2.36 -1.77
CA LYS A 95 -28.00 -1.52 -2.83
C LYS A 95 -27.16 -1.42 -4.11
N GLY A 96 -25.90 -1.86 -4.10
CA GLY A 96 -25.03 -1.91 -5.28
C GLY A 96 -25.04 -3.25 -6.04
N LEU A 97 -25.75 -4.25 -5.53
CA LEU A 97 -25.89 -5.59 -6.12
C LEU A 97 -27.30 -5.81 -6.72
N LYS A 98 -27.86 -4.76 -7.36
CA LYS A 98 -28.96 -4.88 -8.31
C LYS A 98 -28.51 -4.40 -9.68
#